data_AF-A0A8R7UPQ1-F1
#
_entry.id   AF-A0A8R7UPQ1-F1
#
_cell.length_a   1.000
_cell.length_b   1.000
_cell.length_c   1.000
_cell.angle_alpha   90.00
_cell.angle_beta   90.00
_cell.angle_gamma   90.00
#
_symmetry.space_group_name_H-M   'P 1'
#
loop_
_entity.id
_entity.type
_entity.pdbx_description
1 polymer ?
#
loop_
_entity_poly.entity_id
_entity_poly.type
_entity_poly.pdbx_seq_one_letter_code
_entity_poly.pdbx_strand_id
1 'polypeptide(L)'
;MPHPSSPTSPPRPLRLARLLLPFGLLLLVSLLVLHGRPPGTRPGQSGTDPAKLFLSLSPGANASIAADLRALTSGPHLAGTAGAAGVSAHVLSRFRAAGLRTLTREYAPLLSYRAHASLALLAADWSLLAHLSTDEPADPGRRVVRPYHAYAPSGAAVAEAVFVNLGREEDLVALDRLGVSLRGRVAVAVRGGGYRGGVVARAAGRGAVAVLIAGRADGGVERGTALLGGPGDPLTPGWAATDGAERLGFDHEAVRRRFPTIPSMPVSADTASVIVRSLGGPALPPEWRAELGLEGHAGGIGPGPTLVNFTYQVFRRTGRWLR
;
A
#
# COMPACT_ATOMS: atom_id res chain seq x y z
N MET A 1 87.35 28.56 -23.19
CA MET A 1 87.49 28.95 -21.76
C MET A 1 86.23 28.52 -21.01
N PRO A 2 86.35 28.13 -19.72
CA PRO A 2 85.76 26.90 -19.18
C PRO A 2 84.50 27.11 -18.30
N HIS A 3 83.75 26.01 -18.12
CA HIS A 3 82.93 25.50 -16.98
C HIS A 3 82.57 26.44 -15.80
N PRO A 4 81.37 26.26 -15.14
CA PRO A 4 81.01 24.96 -14.58
C PRO A 4 79.55 24.51 -14.63
N SER A 5 79.46 23.18 -14.69
CA SER A 5 78.37 22.31 -14.26
C SER A 5 77.98 22.52 -12.80
N SER A 6 76.68 22.47 -12.51
CA SER A 6 76.14 22.26 -11.17
C SER A 6 75.15 21.07 -11.14
N PRO A 7 75.09 20.31 -10.05
CA PRO A 7 74.71 18.89 -10.06
C PRO A 7 73.20 18.65 -9.94
N THR A 8 72.71 17.66 -10.68
CA THR A 8 71.42 17.01 -10.43
C THR A 8 71.47 16.21 -9.12
N SER A 9 70.73 16.66 -8.12
CA SER A 9 70.53 15.94 -6.86
C SER A 9 69.48 14.83 -7.04
N PRO A 10 69.69 13.60 -6.55
CA PRO A 10 68.62 12.59 -6.56
C PRO A 10 67.52 12.96 -5.55
N PRO A 11 66.24 12.62 -5.82
CA PRO A 11 65.17 12.88 -4.87
C PRO A 11 65.40 12.05 -3.59
N ARG A 12 65.54 12.74 -2.45
CA ARG A 12 65.64 12.12 -1.12
C ARG A 12 64.34 11.35 -0.80
N PRO A 13 64.39 10.07 -0.37
CA PRO A 13 63.20 9.23 -0.14
C PRO A 13 62.48 9.53 1.20
N LEU A 14 62.65 10.72 1.76
CA LEU A 14 62.27 11.03 3.15
C LEU A 14 60.87 11.66 3.31
N ARG A 15 60.09 11.81 2.23
CA ARG A 15 58.71 12.35 2.32
C ARG A 15 57.62 11.29 2.45
N LEU A 16 57.84 10.04 2.02
CA LEU A 16 56.84 8.98 2.14
C LEU A 16 56.69 8.45 3.58
N ALA A 17 57.81 8.35 4.32
CA ALA A 17 57.81 7.83 5.69
C ALA A 17 57.08 8.74 6.69
N ARG A 18 57.01 10.05 6.44
CA ARG A 18 56.29 11.01 7.32
C ARG A 18 54.76 10.97 7.15
N LEU A 19 54.24 10.38 6.08
CA LEU A 19 52.80 10.20 5.82
C LEU A 19 52.29 8.82 6.23
N LEU A 20 53.16 7.81 6.30
CA LEU A 20 52.80 6.45 6.71
C LEU A 20 52.66 6.28 8.22
N LEU A 21 53.44 7.04 9.00
CA LEU A 21 53.37 7.05 10.48
C LEU A 21 52.00 7.45 11.05
N PRO A 22 51.37 8.56 10.62
CA PRO A 22 50.04 8.92 11.13
C PRO A 22 48.97 7.93 10.65
N PHE A 23 49.10 7.37 9.45
CA PHE A 23 48.16 6.39 8.90
C PHE A 23 48.24 5.04 9.63
N GLY A 24 49.45 4.58 9.93
CA GLY A 24 49.69 3.38 10.74
C GLY A 24 49.17 3.54 12.17
N LEU A 25 49.34 4.72 12.78
CA LEU A 25 48.78 5.02 14.09
C LEU A 25 47.24 5.04 14.08
N LEU A 26 46.63 5.62 13.06
CA LEU A 26 45.16 5.64 12.89
C LEU A 26 44.59 4.23 12.68
N LEU A 27 45.28 3.39 11.90
CA LEU A 27 44.91 1.99 11.69
C LEU A 27 45.05 1.19 13.00
N LEU A 28 46.14 1.38 13.75
CA LEU A 28 46.37 0.73 15.04
C LEU A 28 45.31 1.14 16.07
N VAL A 29 44.98 2.43 16.15
CA VAL A 29 43.90 2.96 17.01
C VAL A 29 42.55 2.39 16.57
N SER A 30 42.26 2.32 15.26
CA SER A 30 41.03 1.71 14.75
C SER A 30 40.94 0.23 15.10
N LEU A 31 42.05 -0.51 14.99
CA LEU A 31 42.12 -1.93 15.34
C LEU A 31 41.98 -2.15 16.85
N LEU A 32 42.56 -1.29 17.68
CA LEU A 32 42.39 -1.30 19.15
C LEU A 32 40.97 -0.91 19.57
N VAL A 33 40.28 -0.02 18.84
CA VAL A 33 38.87 0.30 19.08
C VAL A 33 37.95 -0.85 18.64
N LEU A 34 38.32 -1.59 17.59
CA LEU A 34 37.57 -2.74 17.10
C LEU A 34 37.79 -4.01 17.94
N HIS A 35 39.00 -4.24 18.45
CA HIS A 35 39.38 -5.45 19.21
C HIS A 35 39.40 -5.25 20.73
N GLY A 36 39.46 -3.99 21.21
CA GLY A 36 39.34 -3.64 22.61
C GLY A 36 37.90 -3.51 23.09
N ARG A 37 36.91 -3.76 22.22
CA ARG A 37 35.54 -4.00 22.67
C ARG A 37 35.49 -5.38 23.32
N PRO A 38 35.29 -5.49 24.66
CA PRO A 38 34.94 -6.78 25.24
C PRO A 38 33.71 -7.31 24.48
N PRO A 39 33.58 -8.64 24.30
CA PRO A 39 32.38 -9.22 23.73
C PRO A 39 31.20 -8.61 24.48
N GLY A 40 30.38 -7.87 23.75
CA GLY A 40 29.41 -6.97 24.34
C GLY A 40 28.62 -7.70 25.40
N THR A 41 28.87 -7.37 26.67
CA THR A 41 27.82 -7.41 27.67
C THR A 41 26.72 -6.57 27.05
N ARG A 42 25.67 -7.26 26.56
CA ARG A 42 24.39 -6.62 26.25
C ARG A 42 24.15 -5.70 27.45
N PRO A 43 23.97 -4.39 27.28
CA PRO A 43 23.50 -3.59 28.37
C PRO A 43 22.27 -4.33 28.87
N GLY A 44 22.28 -4.74 30.14
CA GLY A 44 21.07 -5.23 30.76
C GLY A 44 19.98 -4.25 30.38
N GLN A 45 18.86 -4.74 29.86
CA GLN A 45 17.69 -3.92 29.58
C GLN A 45 17.16 -3.38 30.92
N SER A 46 17.89 -2.45 31.54
CA SER A 46 17.38 -1.51 32.54
C SER A 46 17.07 -0.16 31.88
N GLY A 47 17.01 -0.12 30.55
CA GLY A 47 16.22 0.88 29.87
C GLY A 47 14.76 0.58 30.19
N THR A 48 14.13 1.42 30.99
CA THR A 48 12.68 1.42 31.21
C THR A 48 11.98 1.18 29.87
N ASP A 49 11.31 0.03 29.73
CA ASP A 49 10.44 -0.25 28.59
C ASP A 49 9.53 0.97 28.41
N PRO A 50 9.64 1.72 27.30
CA PRO A 50 8.90 2.97 27.13
C PRO A 50 7.40 2.77 27.27
N ALA A 51 6.89 1.58 26.91
CA ALA A 51 5.49 1.22 27.12
C ALA A 51 5.18 1.07 28.61
N LYS A 52 6.01 0.36 29.39
CA LYS A 52 5.84 0.26 30.84
C LYS A 52 6.00 1.61 31.54
N LEU A 53 6.95 2.44 31.12
CA LEU A 53 7.14 3.78 31.67
C LEU A 53 5.90 4.64 31.39
N PHE A 54 5.44 4.69 30.13
CA PHE A 54 4.25 5.42 29.73
C PHE A 54 3.00 4.98 30.50
N LEU A 55 2.81 3.66 30.68
CA LEU A 55 1.70 3.11 31.45
C LEU A 55 1.86 3.33 32.97
N SER A 56 3.08 3.37 33.49
CA SER A 56 3.36 3.62 34.93
C SER A 56 3.21 5.08 35.34
N LEU A 57 3.35 6.02 34.40
CA LEU A 57 3.25 7.45 34.66
C LEU A 57 1.81 7.92 34.95
N SER A 58 0.81 7.06 34.77
CA SER A 58 -0.57 7.38 35.13
C SER A 58 -1.29 6.11 35.59
N PRO A 59 -1.52 5.96 36.92
CA PRO A 59 -2.28 4.85 37.50
C PRO A 59 -3.71 4.67 36.94
N GLY A 60 -4.22 5.62 36.15
CA GLY A 60 -5.49 5.55 35.41
C GLY A 60 -5.35 5.54 33.87
N ALA A 61 -4.13 5.44 33.33
CA ALA A 61 -3.89 5.41 31.89
C ALA A 61 -4.62 4.25 31.21
N ASN A 62 -4.59 3.04 31.76
CA ASN A 62 -5.27 1.90 31.15
C ASN A 62 -6.79 2.12 31.01
N ALA A 63 -7.44 2.66 32.04
CA ALA A 63 -8.88 2.92 31.99
C ALA A 63 -9.23 4.06 31.02
N SER A 64 -8.44 5.14 31.00
CA SER A 64 -8.65 6.26 30.09
C SER A 64 -8.34 5.92 28.63
N ILE A 65 -7.26 5.18 28.36
CA ILE A 65 -6.93 4.64 27.03
C ILE A 65 -8.04 3.71 26.54
N ALA A 66 -8.52 2.79 27.40
CA ALA A 66 -9.60 1.88 27.03
C ALA A 66 -10.92 2.63 26.75
N ALA A 67 -11.25 3.65 27.56
CA ALA A 67 -12.43 4.48 27.35
C ALA A 67 -12.33 5.30 26.05
N ASP A 68 -11.18 5.92 25.79
CA ASP A 68 -10.93 6.68 24.56
C ASP A 68 -10.97 5.76 23.34
N LEU A 69 -10.33 4.59 23.38
CA LEU A 69 -10.40 3.60 22.31
C LEU A 69 -11.87 3.22 22.03
N ARG A 70 -12.64 2.89 23.08
CA ARG A 70 -14.06 2.54 22.93
C ARG A 70 -14.88 3.66 22.30
N ALA A 71 -14.62 4.91 22.66
CA ALA A 71 -15.30 6.07 22.07
C ALA A 71 -14.93 6.22 20.58
N LEU A 72 -13.64 6.12 20.26
CA LEU A 72 -13.10 6.28 18.91
C LEU A 72 -13.51 5.15 17.96
N THR A 73 -13.75 3.93 18.47
CA THR A 73 -14.12 2.75 17.68
C THR A 73 -15.60 2.36 17.81
N SER A 74 -16.45 3.24 18.34
CA SER A 74 -17.88 2.95 18.57
C SER A 74 -18.70 2.79 17.29
N GLY A 75 -18.20 3.28 16.15
CA GLY A 75 -18.83 3.12 14.84
C GLY A 75 -17.89 3.54 13.69
N PRO A 76 -18.31 3.39 12.42
CA PRO A 76 -17.51 3.79 11.27
C PRO A 76 -17.29 5.30 11.23
N HIS A 77 -16.07 5.72 10.94
CA HIS A 77 -15.67 7.12 10.91
C HIS A 77 -14.83 7.45 9.68
N LEU A 78 -15.35 7.10 8.49
CA LEU A 78 -14.71 7.37 7.20
C LEU A 78 -14.52 8.88 7.00
N ALA A 79 -13.40 9.29 6.41
CA ALA A 79 -13.11 10.69 6.09
C ALA A 79 -14.28 11.35 5.35
N GLY A 80 -14.63 12.57 5.75
CA GLY A 80 -15.75 13.32 5.18
C GLY A 80 -17.15 12.82 5.56
N THR A 81 -17.29 12.09 6.68
CA THR A 81 -18.61 11.65 7.19
C THR A 81 -18.90 12.21 8.58
N ALA A 82 -20.17 12.16 9.00
CA ALA A 82 -20.59 12.55 10.35
C ALA A 82 -19.89 11.72 11.45
N GLY A 83 -19.61 10.44 11.21
CA GLY A 83 -18.84 9.60 12.14
C GLY A 83 -17.43 10.12 12.38
N ALA A 84 -16.73 10.55 11.32
CA ALA A 84 -15.41 11.20 11.45
C ALA A 84 -15.49 12.54 12.20
N ALA A 85 -16.57 13.29 12.01
CA ALA A 85 -16.82 14.52 12.76
C ALA A 85 -16.94 14.27 14.26
N GLY A 86 -17.73 13.26 14.65
CA GLY A 86 -17.91 12.86 16.05
C GLY A 86 -16.60 12.43 16.70
N VAL A 87 -15.79 11.64 16.00
CA VAL A 87 -14.44 11.26 16.45
C VAL A 87 -13.54 12.49 16.62
N SER A 88 -13.55 13.43 15.68
CA SER A 88 -12.78 14.68 15.80
C SER A 88 -13.22 15.52 16.99
N ALA A 89 -14.53 15.62 17.24
CA ALA A 89 -15.08 16.33 18.39
C ALA A 89 -14.69 15.68 19.72
N HIS A 90 -14.64 14.34 19.78
CA HIS A 90 -14.13 13.61 20.95
C HIS A 90 -12.67 13.97 21.23
N VAL A 91 -11.78 13.89 20.23
CA VAL A 91 -10.36 14.25 20.42
C VAL A 91 -10.20 15.71 20.86
N LEU A 92 -10.96 16.62 20.24
CA LEU A 92 -10.96 18.04 20.59
C LEU A 92 -11.39 18.27 22.06
N SER A 93 -12.40 17.54 22.54
CA SER A 93 -12.86 17.66 23.93
C SER A 93 -11.79 17.17 24.90
N ARG A 94 -11.10 16.06 24.59
CA ARG A 94 -10.01 15.51 25.41
C ARG A 94 -8.83 16.46 25.52
N PHE A 95 -8.42 17.10 24.42
CA PHE A 95 -7.34 18.09 24.45
C PHE A 95 -7.71 19.33 25.28
N ARG A 96 -8.94 19.85 25.11
CA ARG A 96 -9.43 20.99 25.91
C ARG A 96 -9.52 20.65 27.40
N ALA A 97 -10.03 19.47 27.74
CA ALA A 97 -10.12 19.00 29.12
C ALA A 97 -8.74 18.83 29.79
N ALA A 98 -7.71 18.52 29.00
CA ALA A 98 -6.33 18.47 29.47
C ALA A 98 -5.66 19.85 29.57
N GLY A 99 -6.39 20.95 29.35
CA GLY A 99 -5.85 22.31 29.43
C GLY A 99 -4.98 22.72 28.24
N LEU A 100 -4.99 21.96 27.14
CA LEU A 100 -4.18 22.26 25.96
C LEU A 100 -4.82 23.36 25.12
N ARG A 101 -4.00 24.33 24.67
CA ARG A 101 -4.42 25.32 23.66
C ARG A 101 -4.67 24.59 22.34
N THR A 102 -5.95 24.41 22.01
CA THR A 102 -6.37 23.58 20.88
C THR A 102 -6.98 24.41 19.75
N LEU A 103 -6.48 24.22 18.53
CA LEU A 103 -6.94 24.90 17.31
C LEU A 103 -7.44 23.86 16.31
N THR A 104 -8.44 24.23 15.52
CA THR A 104 -8.94 23.42 14.39
C THR A 104 -8.62 24.11 13.06
N ARG A 105 -8.41 23.31 12.02
CA ARG A 105 -8.20 23.77 10.65
C ARG A 105 -9.06 22.94 9.70
N GLU A 106 -9.74 23.61 8.79
CA GLU A 106 -10.59 22.98 7.79
C GLU A 106 -9.90 22.94 6.42
N TYR A 107 -10.01 21.80 5.75
CA TYR A 107 -9.60 21.61 4.37
C TYR A 107 -10.74 20.93 3.61
N ALA A 108 -10.78 21.16 2.30
CA ALA A 108 -11.73 20.57 1.37
C ALA A 108 -10.98 19.73 0.30
N PRO A 109 -10.26 18.66 0.71
CA PRO A 109 -9.56 17.80 -0.24
C PRO A 109 -10.54 17.04 -1.14
N LEU A 110 -10.05 16.53 -2.27
CA LEU A 110 -10.78 15.55 -3.05
C LEU A 110 -10.88 14.25 -2.27
N LEU A 111 -12.10 13.75 -2.03
CA LEU A 111 -12.33 12.41 -1.49
C LEU A 111 -13.05 11.54 -2.52
N SER A 112 -12.93 10.22 -2.35
CA SER A 112 -13.49 9.21 -3.25
C SER A 112 -14.36 8.25 -2.45
N TYR A 113 -15.51 7.88 -3.00
CA TYR A 113 -16.46 6.95 -2.38
C TYR A 113 -17.02 5.99 -3.42
N ARG A 114 -17.34 4.76 -3.00
CA ARG A 114 -18.03 3.77 -3.83
C ARG A 114 -19.49 4.17 -4.07
N ALA A 115 -19.88 4.27 -5.33
CA ALA A 115 -21.28 4.37 -5.74
C ALA A 115 -21.88 2.97 -5.90
N HIS A 116 -21.27 2.16 -6.76
CA HIS A 116 -21.77 0.84 -7.14
C HIS A 116 -20.60 -0.10 -7.43
N ALA A 117 -20.78 -1.39 -7.14
CA ALA A 117 -19.94 -2.42 -7.73
C ALA A 117 -20.73 -3.72 -7.87
N SER A 118 -20.47 -4.45 -8.95
CA SER A 118 -21.05 -5.75 -9.23
C SER A 118 -19.99 -6.67 -9.84
N LEU A 119 -20.16 -7.96 -9.60
CA LEU A 119 -19.26 -9.00 -10.07
C LEU A 119 -20.07 -10.26 -10.41
N ALA A 120 -19.79 -10.85 -11.55
CA ALA A 120 -20.39 -12.11 -11.99
C ALA A 120 -19.38 -12.93 -12.80
N LEU A 121 -19.58 -14.25 -12.79
CA LEU A 121 -18.91 -15.18 -13.68
C LEU A 121 -19.86 -15.56 -14.81
N LEU A 122 -19.34 -15.54 -16.04
CA LEU A 122 -20.04 -16.00 -17.23
C LEU A 122 -19.26 -17.14 -17.87
N ALA A 123 -19.96 -18.09 -18.46
CA ALA A 123 -19.34 -19.09 -19.33
C ALA A 123 -18.89 -18.46 -20.67
N ALA A 124 -18.17 -19.25 -21.48
CA ALA A 124 -17.69 -18.81 -22.79
C ALA A 124 -18.83 -18.45 -23.77
N ASP A 125 -20.02 -19.01 -23.57
CA ASP A 125 -21.25 -18.70 -24.32
C ASP A 125 -22.02 -17.49 -23.76
N TRP A 126 -21.42 -16.75 -22.81
CA TRP A 126 -22.00 -15.60 -22.12
C TRP A 126 -23.15 -15.91 -21.17
N SER A 127 -23.46 -17.18 -20.92
CA SER A 127 -24.44 -17.56 -19.90
C SER A 127 -23.93 -17.23 -18.49
N LEU A 128 -24.84 -16.77 -17.63
CA LEU A 128 -24.53 -16.44 -16.24
C LEU A 128 -24.28 -17.72 -15.44
N LEU A 129 -23.09 -17.86 -14.86
CA LEU A 129 -22.75 -18.96 -13.96
C LEU A 129 -23.04 -18.61 -12.50
N ALA A 130 -22.62 -17.43 -12.06
CA ALA A 130 -22.79 -17.00 -10.68
C ALA A 130 -22.70 -15.48 -10.54
N HIS A 131 -23.52 -14.92 -9.65
CA HIS A 131 -23.26 -13.60 -9.07
C HIS A 131 -22.29 -13.76 -7.90
N LEU A 132 -21.25 -12.94 -7.88
CA LEU A 132 -20.25 -12.95 -6.82
C LEU A 132 -20.46 -11.76 -5.87
N SER A 133 -20.29 -12.01 -4.57
CA SER A 133 -20.42 -10.97 -3.57
C SER A 133 -19.29 -9.94 -3.69
N THR A 134 -19.63 -8.68 -3.46
CA THR A 134 -18.67 -7.56 -3.34
C THR A 134 -18.71 -6.92 -1.95
N ASP A 135 -19.34 -7.63 -1.01
CA ASP A 135 -19.44 -7.25 0.40
C ASP A 135 -18.35 -7.96 1.21
N GLU A 136 -18.17 -7.51 2.45
CA GLU A 136 -17.23 -8.11 3.39
C GLU A 136 -17.92 -9.23 4.17
N PRO A 137 -17.50 -10.50 4.03
CA PRO A 137 -18.10 -11.63 4.75
C PRO A 137 -18.03 -11.47 6.27
N ALA A 138 -16.96 -10.85 6.78
CA ALA A 138 -16.77 -10.57 8.21
C ALA A 138 -17.72 -9.48 8.77
N ASP A 139 -18.52 -8.82 7.92
CA ASP A 139 -19.51 -7.82 8.31
C ASP A 139 -20.89 -8.08 7.66
N PRO A 140 -21.59 -9.17 8.06
CA PRO A 140 -22.88 -9.53 7.47
C PRO A 140 -23.96 -8.46 7.72
N GLY A 141 -23.82 -7.66 8.77
CA GLY A 141 -24.72 -6.55 9.10
C GLY A 141 -24.47 -5.29 8.27
N ARG A 142 -23.46 -5.28 7.39
CA ARG A 142 -23.03 -4.12 6.59
C ARG A 142 -22.91 -2.85 7.44
N ARG A 143 -22.39 -3.01 8.66
CA ARG A 143 -22.18 -1.92 9.61
C ARG A 143 -21.02 -1.03 9.19
N VAL A 144 -20.05 -1.55 8.44
CA VAL A 144 -18.92 -0.78 7.93
C VAL A 144 -19.13 -0.34 6.49
N VAL A 145 -18.37 0.68 6.07
CA VAL A 145 -18.37 1.17 4.69
C VAL A 145 -18.11 0.02 3.74
N ARG A 146 -18.90 -0.16 2.68
CA ARG A 146 -18.68 -1.26 1.71
C ARG A 146 -17.25 -1.25 1.12
N PRO A 147 -16.64 -2.42 0.84
CA PRO A 147 -15.28 -2.48 0.31
C PRO A 147 -15.11 -1.73 -1.02
N TYR A 148 -14.00 -1.00 -1.17
CA TYR A 148 -13.65 -0.29 -2.39
C TYR A 148 -12.17 0.17 -2.42
N HIS A 149 -11.63 0.38 -3.62
CA HIS A 149 -10.35 1.04 -3.82
C HIS A 149 -10.57 2.54 -4.08
N ALA A 150 -10.29 3.38 -3.09
CA ALA A 150 -10.43 4.81 -3.25
C ALA A 150 -9.55 5.33 -4.40
N TYR A 151 -10.11 6.23 -5.21
CA TYR A 151 -9.49 6.84 -6.39
C TYR A 151 -9.21 5.93 -7.59
N ALA A 152 -9.54 4.63 -7.55
CA ALA A 152 -9.61 3.85 -8.79
C ALA A 152 -10.65 4.49 -9.74
N PRO A 153 -10.44 4.48 -11.07
CA PRO A 153 -11.42 5.02 -12.01
C PRO A 153 -12.67 4.13 -12.03
N SER A 154 -13.82 4.74 -12.34
CA SER A 154 -15.02 3.99 -12.70
C SER A 154 -14.80 3.27 -14.02
N GLY A 155 -15.39 2.10 -14.20
CA GLY A 155 -15.28 1.31 -15.42
C GLY A 155 -16.04 0.00 -15.33
N ALA A 156 -16.23 -0.64 -16.48
CA ALA A 156 -16.81 -1.96 -16.59
C ALA A 156 -15.98 -2.78 -17.58
N ALA A 157 -15.89 -4.09 -17.32
CA ALA A 157 -15.21 -5.03 -18.20
C ALA A 157 -15.92 -6.38 -18.16
N VAL A 158 -16.02 -7.01 -19.33
CA VAL A 158 -16.30 -8.45 -19.45
C VAL A 158 -15.13 -9.06 -20.18
N ALA A 159 -14.32 -9.85 -19.47
CA ALA A 159 -13.12 -10.44 -20.03
C ALA A 159 -12.71 -11.70 -19.25
N GLU A 160 -11.93 -12.55 -19.89
CA GLU A 160 -11.28 -13.67 -19.20
C GLU A 160 -10.37 -13.15 -18.08
N ALA A 161 -10.30 -13.93 -17.00
CA ALA A 161 -9.43 -13.62 -15.87
C ALA A 161 -8.12 -14.40 -15.91
N VAL A 162 -7.09 -13.82 -15.30
CA VAL A 162 -5.79 -14.45 -15.07
C VAL A 162 -5.42 -14.25 -13.60
N PHE A 163 -5.02 -15.33 -12.93
CA PHE A 163 -4.50 -15.27 -11.58
C PHE A 163 -3.03 -14.83 -11.61
N VAL A 164 -2.71 -13.74 -10.92
CA VAL A 164 -1.39 -13.10 -10.96
C VAL A 164 -0.66 -13.20 -9.62
N ASN A 165 -1.02 -14.16 -8.78
CA ASN A 165 -0.48 -14.33 -7.43
C ASN A 165 -0.59 -13.03 -6.61
N LEU A 166 0.54 -12.43 -6.23
CA LEU A 166 0.58 -11.19 -5.47
C LEU A 166 0.64 -9.95 -6.37
N GLY A 167 0.83 -10.12 -7.67
CA GLY A 167 0.97 -9.04 -8.65
C GLY A 167 2.29 -8.29 -8.53
N ARG A 168 3.36 -8.97 -8.07
CA ARG A 168 4.73 -8.44 -8.06
C ARG A 168 5.36 -8.55 -9.44
N GLU A 169 6.51 -7.90 -9.63
CA GLU A 169 7.18 -7.95 -10.94
C GLU A 169 7.61 -9.39 -11.28
N GLU A 170 8.10 -10.14 -10.29
CA GLU A 170 8.46 -11.55 -10.44
C GLU A 170 7.26 -12.44 -10.81
N ASP A 171 6.07 -12.14 -10.30
CA ASP A 171 4.86 -12.88 -10.63
C ASP A 171 4.47 -12.66 -12.10
N LEU A 172 4.57 -11.41 -12.56
CA LEU A 172 4.25 -11.07 -13.94
C LEU A 172 5.27 -11.62 -14.94
N VAL A 173 6.56 -11.65 -14.57
CA VAL A 173 7.61 -12.33 -15.35
C VAL A 173 7.37 -13.85 -15.40
N ALA A 174 6.88 -14.45 -14.31
CA ALA A 174 6.52 -15.86 -14.31
C ALA A 174 5.36 -16.16 -15.28
N LEU A 175 4.36 -15.28 -15.37
CA LEU A 175 3.28 -15.41 -16.36
C LEU A 175 3.81 -15.40 -17.80
N ASP A 176 4.75 -14.50 -18.13
CA ASP A 176 5.35 -14.46 -19.47
C ASP A 176 6.06 -15.78 -19.81
N ARG A 177 6.81 -16.35 -18.85
CA ARG A 177 7.50 -17.64 -19.02
C ARG A 177 6.53 -18.80 -19.22
N LEU A 178 5.33 -18.71 -18.65
CA LEU A 178 4.24 -19.66 -18.84
C LEU A 178 3.41 -19.38 -20.10
N GLY A 179 3.77 -18.35 -20.88
CA GLY A 179 3.05 -17.97 -22.10
C GLY A 179 1.68 -17.33 -21.85
N VAL A 180 1.42 -16.82 -20.64
CA VAL A 180 0.13 -16.24 -20.26
C VAL A 180 0.17 -14.71 -20.34
N SER A 181 -0.68 -14.15 -21.20
CA SER A 181 -0.79 -12.70 -21.41
C SER A 181 -1.93 -12.06 -20.60
N LEU A 182 -1.65 -10.89 -20.01
CA LEU A 182 -2.64 -10.04 -19.35
C LEU A 182 -3.37 -9.08 -20.29
N ARG A 183 -2.97 -9.00 -21.57
CA ARG A 183 -3.55 -8.05 -22.51
C ARG A 183 -5.05 -8.32 -22.71
N GLY A 184 -5.89 -7.36 -22.37
CA GLY A 184 -7.35 -7.48 -22.49
C GLY A 184 -8.01 -8.29 -21.38
N ARG A 185 -7.28 -8.63 -20.30
CA ARG A 185 -7.74 -9.56 -19.25
C ARG A 185 -8.01 -8.87 -17.92
N VAL A 186 -8.82 -9.52 -17.09
CA VAL A 186 -8.97 -9.14 -15.67
C VAL A 186 -7.88 -9.82 -14.86
N ALA A 187 -7.02 -9.05 -14.19
CA ALA A 187 -6.03 -9.62 -13.29
C ALA A 187 -6.65 -9.88 -11.91
N VAL A 188 -6.45 -11.08 -11.36
CA VAL A 188 -6.85 -11.45 -9.99
C VAL A 188 -5.59 -11.62 -9.15
N ALA A 189 -5.38 -10.70 -8.22
CA ALA A 189 -4.24 -10.68 -7.31
C ALA A 189 -4.68 -10.91 -5.86
N VAL A 190 -3.77 -11.34 -5.01
CA VAL A 190 -3.94 -11.38 -3.54
C VAL A 190 -3.12 -10.25 -2.91
N ARG A 191 -3.58 -9.72 -1.77
CA ARG A 191 -2.80 -8.75 -0.99
C ARG A 191 -1.45 -9.33 -0.56
N GLY A 192 -0.38 -8.55 -0.74
CA GLY A 192 0.99 -8.96 -0.42
C GLY A 192 2.04 -8.55 -1.46
N GLY A 193 1.62 -8.06 -2.63
CA GLY A 193 2.51 -7.55 -3.70
C GLY A 193 2.98 -6.11 -3.56
N GLY A 194 3.05 -5.61 -2.32
CA GLY A 194 3.36 -4.21 -2.01
C GLY A 194 2.14 -3.29 -2.07
N TYR A 195 2.40 -2.01 -2.37
CA TYR A 195 1.36 -0.99 -2.46
C TYR A 195 0.39 -1.30 -3.61
N ARG A 196 -0.91 -1.32 -3.31
CA ARG A 196 -1.97 -1.73 -4.24
C ARG A 196 -2.05 -0.88 -5.50
N GLY A 197 -1.87 0.44 -5.41
CA GLY A 197 -1.79 1.26 -6.62
C GLY A 197 -0.67 0.80 -7.54
N GLY A 198 0.45 0.35 -6.98
CA GLY A 198 1.56 -0.27 -7.72
C GLY A 198 1.18 -1.60 -8.38
N VAL A 199 0.43 -2.47 -7.69
CA VAL A 199 -0.11 -3.71 -8.28
C VAL A 199 -1.01 -3.39 -9.48
N VAL A 200 -1.91 -2.42 -9.32
CA VAL A 200 -2.81 -1.98 -10.40
C VAL A 200 -2.04 -1.39 -11.57
N ALA A 201 -1.05 -0.52 -11.30
CA ALA A 201 -0.22 0.10 -12.34
C ALA A 201 0.61 -0.92 -13.13
N ARG A 202 1.21 -1.92 -12.46
CA ARG A 202 1.96 -2.98 -13.14
C ARG A 202 1.05 -3.84 -14.02
N ALA A 203 -0.11 -4.25 -13.52
CA ALA A 203 -1.09 -4.99 -14.32
C ALA A 203 -1.56 -4.18 -15.54
N ALA A 204 -1.86 -2.89 -15.36
CA ALA A 204 -2.19 -1.97 -16.45
C ALA A 204 -1.06 -1.86 -17.48
N GLY A 205 0.18 -1.77 -17.03
CA GLY A 205 1.38 -1.76 -17.89
C GLY A 205 1.52 -3.01 -18.75
N ARG A 206 0.92 -4.14 -18.34
CA ARG A 206 0.84 -5.39 -19.11
C ARG A 206 -0.46 -5.58 -19.88
N GLY A 207 -1.28 -4.53 -19.96
CA GLY A 207 -2.50 -4.49 -20.76
C GLY A 207 -3.74 -5.09 -20.10
N ALA A 208 -3.71 -5.33 -18.78
CA ALA A 208 -4.92 -5.70 -18.05
C ALA A 208 -5.98 -4.59 -18.15
N VAL A 209 -7.25 -4.97 -18.18
CA VAL A 209 -8.39 -4.03 -18.31
C VAL A 209 -9.05 -3.73 -16.96
N ALA A 210 -8.88 -4.61 -15.98
CA ALA A 210 -9.34 -4.42 -14.61
C ALA A 210 -8.49 -5.27 -13.65
N VAL A 211 -8.51 -4.91 -12.36
CA VAL A 211 -7.82 -5.67 -11.32
C VAL A 211 -8.73 -5.95 -10.13
N LEU A 212 -8.85 -7.23 -9.77
CA LEU A 212 -9.45 -7.67 -8.52
C LEU A 212 -8.31 -7.96 -7.53
N ILE A 213 -8.43 -7.44 -6.31
CA ILE A 213 -7.43 -7.68 -5.26
C ILE A 213 -8.11 -8.36 -4.07
N ALA A 214 -7.81 -9.63 -3.87
CA ALA A 214 -8.32 -10.42 -2.77
C ALA A 214 -7.64 -10.04 -1.45
N GLY A 215 -8.43 -9.93 -0.38
CA GLY A 215 -7.91 -9.99 0.99
C GLY A 215 -7.19 -11.31 1.29
N ARG A 216 -6.67 -11.45 2.50
CA ARG A 216 -6.08 -12.72 2.95
C ARG A 216 -7.19 -13.73 3.26
N ALA A 217 -6.83 -14.99 3.51
CA ALA A 217 -7.78 -16.07 3.81
C ALA A 217 -8.49 -15.96 5.18
N ASP A 218 -8.54 -14.77 5.77
CA ASP A 218 -9.20 -14.46 7.05
C ASP A 218 -10.64 -13.94 6.90
N GLY A 219 -11.15 -13.89 5.65
CA GLY A 219 -12.50 -13.41 5.34
C GLY A 219 -12.64 -11.89 5.31
N GLY A 220 -11.57 -11.13 5.57
CA GLY A 220 -11.56 -9.68 5.50
C GLY A 220 -11.42 -9.16 4.07
N VAL A 221 -11.90 -7.92 3.82
CA VAL A 221 -11.71 -7.24 2.53
C VAL A 221 -10.96 -5.92 2.73
N GLU A 222 -9.72 -5.87 2.25
CA GLU A 222 -8.84 -4.71 2.45
C GLU A 222 -9.27 -3.52 1.59
N ARG A 223 -9.82 -2.48 2.24
CA ARG A 223 -10.06 -1.16 1.64
C ARG A 223 -8.76 -0.39 1.52
N GLY A 224 -8.71 0.57 0.60
CA GLY A 224 -7.66 1.57 0.65
C GLY A 224 -7.53 2.40 -0.61
N THR A 225 -6.65 3.39 -0.56
CA THR A 225 -6.30 4.22 -1.72
C THR A 225 -5.57 3.41 -2.78
N ALA A 226 -5.81 3.76 -4.04
CA ALA A 226 -5.08 3.29 -5.21
C ALA A 226 -4.27 4.40 -5.89
N LEU A 227 -4.18 5.60 -5.31
CA LEU A 227 -3.37 6.70 -5.88
C LEU A 227 -1.90 6.27 -6.07
N LEU A 228 -1.33 6.53 -7.23
CA LEU A 228 0.02 6.08 -7.59
C LEU A 228 1.14 6.87 -6.94
N GLY A 229 0.85 8.03 -6.34
CA GLY A 229 1.85 8.76 -5.58
C GLY A 229 1.48 10.21 -5.25
N GLY A 230 2.45 10.86 -4.60
CA GLY A 230 2.39 12.25 -4.17
C GLY A 230 1.66 12.44 -2.84
N PRO A 231 2.22 13.25 -1.92
CA PRO A 231 1.52 13.59 -0.69
C PRO A 231 0.35 14.56 -0.96
N GLY A 232 -0.57 14.63 0.01
CA GLY A 232 -1.64 15.61 0.04
C GLY A 232 -2.80 15.35 -0.92
N ASP A 233 -3.62 16.37 -1.11
CA ASP A 233 -4.75 16.36 -2.04
C ASP A 233 -4.24 16.26 -3.49
N PRO A 234 -4.74 15.31 -4.30
CA PRO A 234 -4.33 15.17 -5.70
C PRO A 234 -4.54 16.42 -6.55
N LEU A 235 -5.49 17.28 -6.18
CA LEU A 235 -5.83 18.49 -6.94
C LEU A 235 -5.06 19.74 -6.51
N THR A 236 -4.31 19.68 -5.40
CA THR A 236 -3.51 20.81 -4.87
C THR A 236 -2.08 20.36 -4.53
N PRO A 237 -1.31 19.87 -5.50
CA PRO A 237 0.02 19.31 -5.24
C PRO A 237 1.00 20.40 -4.78
N GLY A 238 1.22 20.45 -3.47
CA GLY A 238 2.19 21.36 -2.84
C GLY A 238 1.58 22.55 -2.09
N TRP A 239 0.25 22.71 -2.09
CA TRP A 239 -0.42 23.75 -1.32
C TRP A 239 -1.67 23.24 -0.59
N ALA A 240 -2.17 24.06 0.32
CA ALA A 240 -3.30 23.73 1.16
C ALA A 240 -4.61 23.70 0.37
N ALA A 241 -5.37 22.61 0.52
CA ALA A 241 -6.70 22.46 -0.06
C ALA A 241 -7.78 23.25 0.73
N THR A 242 -7.59 24.55 0.95
CA THR A 242 -8.57 25.40 1.64
C THR A 242 -9.79 25.69 0.78
N ASP A 243 -10.81 26.31 1.36
CA ASP A 243 -11.91 26.88 0.60
C ASP A 243 -11.38 27.98 -0.33
N GLY A 244 -11.86 28.01 -1.58
CA GLY A 244 -11.37 28.92 -2.62
C GLY A 244 -9.95 28.69 -3.13
N ALA A 245 -9.23 27.65 -2.67
CA ALA A 245 -7.90 27.33 -3.19
C ALA A 245 -7.95 26.98 -4.68
N GLU A 246 -6.91 27.36 -5.42
CA GLU A 246 -6.69 26.90 -6.80
C GLU A 246 -6.61 25.37 -6.83
N ARG A 247 -7.25 24.76 -7.84
CA ARG A 247 -7.29 23.31 -8.03
C ARG A 247 -6.96 22.97 -9.47
N LEU A 248 -6.02 22.06 -9.64
CA LEU A 248 -5.68 21.54 -10.96
C LEU A 248 -6.81 20.64 -11.48
N GLY A 249 -7.02 20.67 -12.80
CA GLY A 249 -7.95 19.77 -13.49
C GLY A 249 -7.44 18.32 -13.53
N PHE A 250 -8.34 17.36 -13.77
CA PHE A 250 -7.98 15.94 -13.90
C PHE A 250 -7.12 15.62 -15.13
N ASP A 251 -7.17 16.50 -16.14
CA ASP A 251 -6.38 16.47 -17.37
C ASP A 251 -4.94 16.97 -17.16
N HIS A 252 -4.71 17.80 -16.14
CA HIS A 252 -3.39 18.29 -15.80
C HIS A 252 -2.43 17.13 -15.48
N GLU A 253 -1.24 17.13 -16.08
CA GLU A 253 -0.30 16.00 -16.01
C GLU A 253 0.06 15.59 -14.58
N ALA A 254 0.35 16.57 -13.71
CA ALA A 254 0.66 16.35 -12.30
C ALA A 254 -0.48 15.65 -11.52
N VAL A 255 -1.74 15.83 -11.96
CA VAL A 255 -2.91 15.17 -11.39
C VAL A 255 -3.07 13.80 -12.02
N ARG A 256 -3.10 13.72 -13.36
CA ARG A 256 -3.31 12.49 -14.13
C ARG A 256 -2.36 11.36 -13.72
N ARG A 257 -1.07 11.67 -13.54
CA ARG A 257 -0.05 10.69 -13.13
C ARG A 257 -0.28 10.10 -11.73
N ARG A 258 -1.10 10.72 -10.89
CA ARG A 258 -1.43 10.23 -9.53
C ARG A 258 -2.56 9.19 -9.52
N PHE A 259 -3.33 9.04 -10.60
CA PHE A 259 -4.48 8.12 -10.62
C PHE A 259 -4.16 6.84 -11.39
N PRO A 260 -4.71 5.68 -10.96
CA PRO A 260 -4.72 4.48 -11.80
C PRO A 260 -5.47 4.72 -13.11
N THR A 261 -5.03 4.04 -14.17
CA THR A 261 -5.63 4.13 -15.50
C THR A 261 -6.71 3.08 -15.75
N ILE A 262 -6.76 2.00 -14.96
CA ILE A 262 -7.75 0.93 -15.06
C ILE A 262 -8.52 0.76 -13.75
N PRO A 263 -9.79 0.33 -13.80
CA PRO A 263 -10.59 0.13 -12.60
C PRO A 263 -10.02 -1.03 -11.76
N SER A 264 -10.22 -0.93 -10.44
CA SER A 264 -9.86 -2.01 -9.54
C SER A 264 -10.81 -2.09 -8.35
N MET A 265 -11.03 -3.29 -7.84
CA MET A 265 -11.93 -3.55 -6.71
C MET A 265 -11.31 -4.54 -5.72
N PRO A 266 -11.45 -4.32 -4.41
CA PRO A 266 -11.08 -5.32 -3.43
C PRO A 266 -12.20 -6.36 -3.30
N VAL A 267 -11.83 -7.62 -3.17
CA VAL A 267 -12.76 -8.76 -3.01
C VAL A 267 -12.33 -9.63 -1.84
N SER A 268 -13.23 -10.48 -1.34
CA SER A 268 -12.85 -11.50 -0.36
C SER A 268 -11.99 -12.59 -0.98
N ALA A 269 -11.19 -13.28 -0.15
CA ALA A 269 -10.49 -14.48 -0.57
C ALA A 269 -11.45 -15.52 -1.16
N ASP A 270 -12.62 -15.73 -0.56
CA ASP A 270 -13.64 -16.65 -1.08
C ASP A 270 -14.09 -16.30 -2.50
N THR A 271 -14.36 -15.01 -2.74
CA THR A 271 -14.75 -14.50 -4.06
C THR A 271 -13.64 -14.77 -5.08
N ALA A 272 -12.40 -14.44 -4.74
CA ALA A 272 -11.27 -14.70 -5.63
C ALA A 272 -11.05 -16.20 -5.86
N SER A 273 -11.20 -17.04 -4.85
CA SER A 273 -11.08 -18.50 -4.96
C SER A 273 -12.15 -19.09 -5.89
N VAL A 274 -13.38 -18.57 -5.89
CA VAL A 274 -14.41 -18.97 -6.87
C VAL A 274 -13.98 -18.63 -8.30
N ILE A 275 -13.40 -17.44 -8.52
CA ILE A 275 -12.87 -17.05 -9.84
C ILE A 275 -11.71 -17.95 -10.23
N VAL A 276 -10.70 -18.11 -9.37
CA VAL A 276 -9.48 -18.88 -9.67
C VAL A 276 -9.80 -20.36 -9.93
N ARG A 277 -10.74 -20.96 -9.20
CA ARG A 277 -11.18 -22.34 -9.44
C ARG A 277 -11.89 -22.54 -10.78
N SER A 278 -12.39 -21.46 -11.38
CA SER A 278 -13.02 -21.47 -12.70
C SER A 278 -12.03 -21.28 -13.85
N LEU A 279 -10.74 -21.10 -13.55
CA LEU A 279 -9.70 -20.88 -14.54
C LEU A 279 -9.12 -22.20 -15.07
N GLY A 280 -8.91 -22.24 -16.38
CA GLY A 280 -8.09 -23.20 -17.11
C GLY A 280 -6.71 -22.61 -17.41
N GLY A 281 -6.16 -22.94 -18.58
CA GLY A 281 -4.79 -22.56 -18.94
C GLY A 281 -3.73 -23.40 -18.23
N PRO A 282 -2.46 -22.93 -18.18
CA PRO A 282 -1.36 -23.66 -17.54
C PRO A 282 -1.64 -23.93 -16.06
N ALA A 283 -1.08 -25.03 -15.55
CA ALA A 283 -1.28 -25.45 -14.17
C ALA A 283 -0.83 -24.38 -13.17
N LEU A 284 -1.62 -24.19 -12.10
CA LEU A 284 -1.28 -23.29 -11.00
C LEU A 284 0.00 -23.73 -10.29
N PRO A 285 1.07 -22.91 -10.26
CA PRO A 285 2.31 -23.24 -9.55
C PRO A 285 2.03 -23.56 -8.07
N PRO A 286 2.63 -24.62 -7.48
CA PRO A 286 2.38 -25.01 -6.09
C PRO A 286 2.56 -23.87 -5.09
N GLU A 287 3.58 -23.04 -5.27
CA GLU A 287 3.89 -21.89 -4.42
C GLU A 287 2.82 -20.80 -4.43
N TRP A 288 1.96 -20.75 -5.46
CA TRP A 288 0.88 -19.75 -5.58
C TRP A 288 -0.43 -20.22 -4.95
N ARG A 289 -0.55 -21.51 -4.61
CA ARG A 289 -1.80 -22.11 -4.10
C ARG A 289 -2.12 -21.66 -2.67
N ALA A 290 -1.10 -21.40 -1.86
CA ALA A 290 -1.26 -21.09 -0.44
C ALA A 290 -1.99 -19.76 -0.20
N GLU A 291 -1.83 -18.77 -1.10
CA GLU A 291 -2.36 -17.42 -0.89
C GLU A 291 -3.91 -17.34 -0.85
N LEU A 292 -4.58 -18.31 -1.46
CA LEU A 292 -6.05 -18.42 -1.49
C LEU A 292 -6.60 -19.70 -0.83
N GLY A 293 -5.76 -20.45 -0.11
CA GLY A 293 -6.17 -21.73 0.46
C GLY A 293 -6.59 -22.74 -0.62
N LEU A 294 -5.90 -22.74 -1.76
CA LEU A 294 -6.16 -23.62 -2.91
C LEU A 294 -5.30 -24.89 -2.86
N GLU A 295 -4.95 -25.35 -1.65
CA GLU A 295 -4.20 -26.59 -1.45
C GLU A 295 -4.96 -27.77 -2.07
N GLY A 296 -4.25 -28.59 -2.85
CA GLY A 296 -4.86 -29.70 -3.59
C GLY A 296 -5.71 -29.32 -4.81
N HIS A 297 -5.88 -28.03 -5.13
CA HIS A 297 -6.59 -27.62 -6.34
C HIS A 297 -5.72 -27.80 -7.60
N ALA A 298 -6.31 -28.42 -8.64
CA ALA A 298 -5.64 -28.74 -9.90
C ALA A 298 -5.99 -27.78 -11.06
N GLY A 299 -6.66 -26.65 -10.80
CA GLY A 299 -6.98 -25.64 -11.80
C GLY A 299 -5.77 -24.88 -12.31
N GLY A 300 -6.01 -23.99 -13.28
CA GLY A 300 -4.96 -23.23 -13.93
C GLY A 300 -4.88 -21.76 -13.51
N ILE A 301 -3.88 -21.07 -14.05
CA ILE A 301 -3.68 -19.63 -13.85
C ILE A 301 -4.53 -18.75 -14.77
N GLY A 302 -5.29 -19.35 -15.69
CA GLY A 302 -5.97 -18.68 -16.79
C GLY A 302 -5.09 -18.56 -18.04
N PRO A 303 -5.58 -17.90 -19.10
CA PRO A 303 -6.88 -17.24 -19.17
C PRO A 303 -8.06 -18.21 -19.37
N GLY A 304 -9.26 -17.76 -19.00
CA GLY A 304 -10.51 -18.46 -19.31
C GLY A 304 -10.62 -19.82 -18.62
N PRO A 305 -11.59 -20.69 -18.97
CA PRO A 305 -12.65 -20.45 -19.96
C PRO A 305 -13.73 -19.47 -19.46
N THR A 306 -13.70 -19.13 -18.17
CA THR A 306 -14.71 -18.29 -17.54
C THR A 306 -14.40 -16.80 -17.74
N LEU A 307 -15.43 -16.02 -18.07
CA LEU A 307 -15.37 -14.57 -18.16
C LEU A 307 -15.76 -13.95 -16.82
N VAL A 308 -15.07 -12.89 -16.44
CA VAL A 308 -15.45 -12.03 -15.32
C VAL A 308 -16.18 -10.83 -15.88
N ASN A 309 -17.45 -10.67 -15.49
CA ASN A 309 -18.23 -9.47 -15.70
C ASN A 309 -18.17 -8.61 -14.44
N PHE A 310 -17.53 -7.45 -14.55
CA PHE A 310 -17.26 -6.56 -13.44
C PHE A 310 -17.69 -5.14 -13.78
N THR A 311 -18.42 -4.50 -12.88
CA THR A 311 -18.73 -3.07 -12.94
C THR A 311 -18.29 -2.40 -11.66
N TYR A 312 -17.64 -1.24 -11.78
CA TYR A 312 -17.19 -0.45 -10.65
C TYR A 312 -17.43 1.02 -10.89
N GLN A 313 -18.11 1.66 -9.95
CA GLN A 313 -18.45 3.07 -10.01
C GLN A 313 -18.04 3.73 -8.70
N VAL A 314 -17.25 4.78 -8.84
CA VAL A 314 -16.92 5.70 -7.75
C VAL A 314 -17.42 7.09 -8.10
N PHE A 315 -17.78 7.83 -7.08
CA PHE A 315 -17.89 9.28 -7.20
C PHE A 315 -16.77 9.93 -6.41
N ARG A 316 -16.35 11.08 -6.90
CA ARG A 316 -15.35 11.92 -6.26
C ARG A 316 -15.98 13.28 -6.02
N ARG A 317 -15.70 13.87 -4.88
CA ARG A 317 -16.23 15.18 -4.54
C ARG A 317 -15.17 15.96 -3.77
N THR A 318 -15.12 17.25 -4.05
CA THR A 318 -14.47 18.27 -3.22
C THR A 318 -15.54 19.01 -2.43
N GLY A 319 -15.19 19.61 -1.30
CA GLY A 319 -16.07 20.56 -0.61
C GLY A 319 -16.18 20.32 0.88
N ARG A 320 -17.10 21.05 1.51
CA ARG A 320 -17.42 20.88 2.94
C ARG A 320 -18.25 19.61 3.09
N TRP A 321 -17.84 18.77 4.04
CA TRP A 321 -18.44 17.45 4.25
C TRP A 321 -19.53 17.45 5.33
N LEU A 322 -19.74 18.58 5.99
CA LEU A 322 -20.68 18.77 7.09
C LEU A 322 -21.27 20.20 7.02
N ARG A 323 -22.42 20.34 6.39
CA ARG A 323 -23.44 21.33 6.74
C ARG A 323 -24.79 20.64 6.63
#